data_AF-A0A382YYC3-F1
#
_entry.id   AF-A0A382YYC3-F1
#
_cell.length_a   1.000
_cell.length_b   1.000
_cell.length_c   1.000
_cell.angle_alpha   90.00
_cell.angle_beta   90.00
_cell.angle_gamma   90.00
#
_symmetry.space_group_name_H-M   'P 1'
#
loop_
_entity.id
_entity.type
_entity.pdbx_description
1 polymer ?
#
loop_
_entity_poly.entity_id
_entity_poly.type
_entity_poly.pdbx_seq_one_letter_code
_entity_poly.pdbx_strand_id
1 'polypeptide(L)' 'MYVGTQYLGTSKVEMEFLVRHGVTHFDATVDDMKPETLIRHKEEAAAHGVKLEMVHIKPMDSIPMAADPQRQKD' A
#
# COMPACT_ATOMS: atom_id res chain seq x y z
N MET A 1 -7.85 -18.78 -5.43
CA MET A 1 -8.60 -17.64 -5.98
C MET A 1 -7.87 -16.37 -5.55
N TYR A 2 -7.59 -15.45 -6.47
CA TYR A 2 -6.92 -14.18 -6.14
C TYR A 2 -7.99 -13.14 -5.80
N VAL A 3 -7.89 -12.52 -4.63
CA VAL A 3 -8.82 -11.49 -4.14
C VAL A 3 -7.98 -10.35 -3.58
N GLY A 4 -7.99 -9.23 -4.30
CA GLY A 4 -7.21 -8.02 -4.03
C GLY A 4 -8.06 -6.88 -3.46
N THR A 5 -7.44 -6.00 -2.67
CA THR A 5 -8.02 -4.71 -2.23
C THR A 5 -6.94 -3.65 -2.13
N GLN A 6 -7.31 -2.38 -1.97
CA GLN A 6 -6.37 -1.25 -1.98
C GLN A 6 -6.55 -0.34 -0.76
N TYR A 7 -5.55 0.51 -0.51
CA TYR A 7 -5.57 1.59 0.49
C TYR A 7 -5.78 1.16 1.94
N LEU A 8 -5.15 0.06 2.37
CA LEU A 8 -5.17 -0.38 3.78
C LEU A 8 -3.77 -0.39 4.39
N GLY A 9 -3.71 -0.35 5.72
CA GLY A 9 -2.50 -0.61 6.49
C GLY A 9 -2.36 -2.09 6.85
N THR A 10 -1.50 -2.36 7.83
CA THR A 10 -1.22 -3.70 8.38
C THR A 10 -1.52 -3.78 9.87
N SER A 11 -2.35 -2.86 10.38
CA SER A 11 -2.80 -2.98 11.76
C SER A 11 -3.53 -4.31 11.96
N LYS A 12 -3.46 -4.88 13.16
CA LYS A 12 -4.11 -6.16 13.48
C LYS A 12 -5.59 -6.18 13.08
N VAL A 13 -6.30 -5.08 13.34
CA VAL A 13 -7.74 -4.95 13.02
C VAL A 13 -7.98 -5.01 11.50
N GLU A 14 -7.16 -4.32 10.71
CA GLU A 14 -7.26 -4.36 9.25
C GLU A 14 -6.96 -5.76 8.72
N MET A 15 -5.90 -6.42 9.20
CA MET A 15 -5.53 -7.77 8.75
C MET A 15 -6.60 -8.81 9.09
N GLU A 16 -7.16 -8.77 10.30
CA GLU A 16 -8.25 -9.66 10.69
C GLU A 16 -9.53 -9.40 9.86
N PHE A 17 -9.80 -8.13 9.52
CA PHE A 17 -10.87 -7.79 8.59
C PHE A 17 -10.64 -8.41 7.21
N LEU A 18 -9.43 -8.29 6.65
CA LEU A 18 -9.08 -8.86 5.35
C LEU A 18 -9.27 -10.38 5.32
N VAL A 19 -8.68 -11.09 6.30
CA VAL A 19 -8.76 -12.55 6.40
C VAL A 19 -10.21 -13.01 6.51
N ARG A 20 -11.02 -12.34 7.35
CA ARG A 20 -12.44 -12.68 7.52
C ARG A 20 -13.25 -12.60 6.22
N HIS A 21 -12.85 -11.75 5.29
CA HIS A 21 -13.54 -11.56 4.00
C HIS A 21 -12.88 -12.31 2.84
N GLY A 22 -11.92 -13.19 3.14
CA GLY A 22 -11.27 -14.02 2.11
C GLY A 22 -10.31 -13.24 1.20
N VAL A 23 -9.87 -12.05 1.63
CA VAL A 23 -8.84 -11.30 0.91
C VAL A 23 -7.51 -12.03 1.04
N THR A 24 -6.78 -12.10 -0.06
CA THR A 24 -5.49 -12.82 -0.16
C THR A 24 -4.34 -11.90 -0.50
N HIS A 25 -4.63 -10.74 -1.12
CA HIS A 25 -3.66 -9.77 -1.58
C HIS A 25 -4.17 -8.35 -1.30
N PHE A 26 -3.27 -7.40 -1.05
CA PHE A 26 -3.65 -6.00 -0.94
C PHE A 26 -2.51 -5.04 -1.30
N ASP A 27 -2.91 -3.83 -1.68
CA ASP A 27 -2.02 -2.68 -1.85
C ASP A 27 -2.08 -1.79 -0.61
N ALA A 28 -0.91 -1.46 -0.06
CA ALA A 28 -0.80 -0.75 1.20
C ALA A 28 -0.60 0.75 1.04
N THR A 29 -1.04 1.52 2.03
CA THR A 29 -0.50 2.86 2.30
C THR A 29 0.39 2.78 3.54
N VAL A 30 1.63 3.23 3.43
CA VAL A 30 2.64 3.13 4.49
C VAL A 30 3.07 4.52 4.97
N ASP A 31 3.69 4.56 6.14
CA ASP A 31 4.15 5.81 6.77
C ASP A 31 5.25 6.51 5.95
N ASP A 32 6.22 5.73 5.47
CA ASP A 32 7.30 6.19 4.60
C ASP A 32 7.82 5.06 3.68
N MET A 33 8.62 5.44 2.69
CA MET A 33 9.21 4.50 1.71
C MET A 33 10.56 3.95 2.17
N LYS A 34 10.88 3.99 3.47
CA LYS A 34 12.16 3.43 3.95
C LYS A 34 12.10 1.89 3.94
N PRO A 35 13.21 1.21 3.60
CA PRO A 35 13.24 -0.25 3.54
C PRO A 35 12.69 -0.95 4.79
N GLU A 36 13.00 -0.43 5.98
CA GLU A 36 12.58 -1.01 7.25
C GLU A 36 11.05 -0.97 7.41
N THR A 37 10.43 0.14 7.03
CA THR A 37 8.96 0.29 7.02
C THR A 37 8.33 -0.70 6.06
N LEU A 38 8.84 -0.79 4.83
CA LEU A 38 8.31 -1.69 3.79
C LEU A 38 8.44 -3.17 4.19
N ILE A 39 9.58 -3.56 4.77
CA ILE A 39 9.82 -4.92 5.27
C ILE A 39 8.83 -5.24 6.39
N ARG A 40 8.68 -4.35 7.37
CA ARG A 40 7.73 -4.51 8.48
C ARG A 40 6.30 -4.76 7.98
N HIS A 41 5.77 -3.92 7.10
CA HIS A 41 4.42 -4.09 6.55
C HIS A 41 4.27 -5.43 5.81
N LYS A 42 5.29 -5.84 5.04
CA LYS A 42 5.27 -7.12 4.33
C LYS A 42 5.22 -8.31 5.31
N GLU A 43 6.01 -8.26 6.38
CA GLU A 43 6.06 -9.31 7.41
C GLU A 43 4.76 -9.37 8.24
N GLU A 44 4.23 -8.22 8.64
CA GLU A 44 2.96 -8.12 9.38
C GLU A 44 1.81 -8.72 8.56
N ALA A 45 1.70 -8.40 7.26
CA ALA A 45 0.69 -9.00 6.39
C ALA A 45 0.87 -10.53 6.24
N ALA A 46 2.12 -10.97 6.02
CA ALA A 46 2.44 -12.38 5.86
C ALA A 46 2.11 -13.22 7.10
N ALA A 47 2.24 -12.64 8.30
CA ALA A 47 1.86 -13.30 9.56
C ALA A 47 0.35 -13.63 9.62
N HIS A 48 -0.48 -12.92 8.86
CA HIS A 48 -1.92 -13.17 8.72
C HIS A 48 -2.28 -14.01 7.48
N GLY A 49 -1.29 -14.44 6.68
CA GLY A 49 -1.52 -15.19 5.44
C GLY A 49 -2.05 -14.33 4.29
N VAL A 50 -1.91 -13.00 4.38
CA VAL A 50 -2.27 -12.05 3.32
C VAL A 50 -1.00 -11.49 2.71
N LYS A 51 -0.94 -11.35 1.39
CA LYS A 51 0.25 -10.83 0.70
C LYS A 51 0.12 -9.35 0.39
N LEU A 52 1.04 -8.54 0.91
CA LEU A 52 1.23 -7.18 0.43
C LEU A 52 1.89 -7.23 -0.95
N GLU A 53 1.24 -6.69 -1.98
CA GLU A 53 1.74 -6.71 -3.36
C GLU A 53 2.37 -5.39 -3.79
N MET A 54 1.73 -4.28 -3.47
CA MET A 54 2.19 -2.95 -3.84
C MET A 54 2.02 -1.96 -2.70
N VAL A 55 2.71 -0.83 -2.81
CA VAL A 55 2.56 0.32 -1.92
C VAL A 55 2.19 1.54 -2.75
N HIS A 56 1.14 2.23 -2.33
CA HIS A 56 0.71 3.47 -2.98
C HIS A 56 1.70 4.59 -2.66
N ILE A 57 2.27 5.17 -3.72
CA ILE A 57 2.99 6.44 -3.65
C ILE A 57 1.96 7.55 -3.80
N LYS A 58 1.91 8.48 -2.85
CA LYS A 58 1.02 9.64 -2.95
C LYS A 58 1.36 10.42 -4.23
N PRO A 59 0.36 10.91 -4.98
CA PRO A 59 0.61 11.77 -6.12
C PRO A 59 1.48 12.95 -5.69
N MET A 60 2.60 13.20 -6.38
CA MET A 60 3.31 14.45 -6.21
C MET A 60 2.47 15.56 -6.82
N ASP A 61 2.30 16.70 -6.13
CA ASP A 61 1.50 17.83 -6.62
C ASP A 61 1.97 18.33 -8.01
N SER A 62 3.24 18.11 -8.35
CA SER A 62 3.84 18.38 -9.66
C SER A 62 3.25 17.56 -10.82
N ILE A 63 2.39 16.57 -10.54
CA ILE A 63 1.79 15.70 -11.56
C ILE A 63 0.33 16.08 -11.85
N PRO A 64 -0.62 16.08 -10.88
CA PRO A 64 -2.03 16.36 -11.16
C PRO A 64 -2.34 17.86 -11.31
N MET A 65 -1.57 18.74 -10.65
CA MET A 65 -1.86 20.18 -10.58
C MET A 65 -0.91 21.05 -11.42
N ALA A 66 0.09 20.45 -12.08
CA ALA A 66 1.02 21.19 -12.92
C ALA A 66 0.38 21.61 -14.24
N ALA A 67 0.42 22.93 -14.51
CA ALA A 67 0.18 23.50 -15.83
C ALA A 67 1.50 23.48 -16.63
N ASP A 68 1.44 23.26 -17.95
CA ASP A 68 2.64 23.37 -18.78
C ASP A 68 3.27 24.78 -18.61
N PRO A 69 4.60 24.90 -18.41
CA PRO A 69 5.66 23.88 -18.55
C PRO A 69 6.13 23.23 -17.24
N GLN A 70 5.39 23.37 -16.12
CA GLN A 70 5.83 22.89 -14.79
C GLN A 70 5.99 21.36 -14.71
N ARG A 71 5.33 20.60 -15.59
CA ARG A 71 5.46 19.14 -15.72
C ARG A 71 6.85 18.66 -16.12
N GLN A 72 7.75 19.53 -16.59
CA GLN A 72 9.08 19.18 -17.08
C GLN A 72 10.22 19.50 -16.09
N LYS A 73 9.90 19.86 -14.85
CA LYS A 73 10.92 20.06 -13.80
C LYS A 73 10.92 18.84 -12.89
N ASP A 74 11.86 17.96 -13.18
CA ASP A 74 12.25 16.83 -12.33
C ASP A 74 13.15 17.32 -11.18
#